data_AF-A0A4Y7LZH3-F1
#
_entry.id   AF-A0A4Y7LZH3-F1
#
_cell.length_a   1.000
_cell.length_b   1.000
_cell.length_c   1.000
_cell.angle_alpha   90.00
_cell.angle_beta   90.00
_cell.angle_gamma   90.00
#
_symmetry.space_group_name_H-M   'P 1'
#
loop_
_entity.id
_entity.type
_entity.pdbx_description
1 polymer ?
#
loop_
_entity_poly.entity_id
_entity_poly.type
_entity_poly.pdbx_seq_one_letter_code
_entity_poly.pdbx_strand_id
1 'polypeptide(L)'
;MDAYDKDIWDAGRKVVSAIWDALGWIWHGYEIIGVENIPSGGALLVYYHGAVPIDFYYICSHILLYEGRLINPVGDRFLFKIPGWSSLLEAFGVIPGTVQSCAALLRKGNLLAIAPGGVYEAQLGDNNYELLWRQRLGYAKVAIEAKVPIIPIFTRNIREAFRSFNIFQAFWQWLYQKTHLPLVPIYGGFPVKLTTFVGNAIPYDESHTPESLAQLVTQSISKKNRKLTRTQTVHVSTRRNECVKMASRNRRANVPDVDNTIDLVQVDGLVVAKIIKHCHEEGSSAVDVAQGVLLGLVADTRLEVTNCFPFPKNLDENFDEEDYQMEMMRHLRKVNVDHLHVGWYQSTQQGAFLSTQFLESQFTYQTSIEESVVLIYDPLKTKRGFLHLKAYRLTPQAVALYKDNDFGADTIKTHHLSFESLYQEIRLVIHNSHLVNALLCELSEMVAPYEGSQYLDLGTASVLEKHLRSLTDNVDELLQDTNKFNIYQRQVVKQQQEKQKYIQKRNLENNARQARGEPPLPEEDVTKVFKPIPVPPRLEPMVLSAQIAAHCQQVSLFCSQALGKLFLSEALQQPQSQSSQQQPALKGSSSKAA
;
A
#
# COMPACT_ATOMS: atom_id res chain seq x y z
N MET A 1 0.53 -20.61 -60.44
CA MET A 1 1.37 -20.72 -59.24
C MET A 1 1.15 -22.11 -58.70
N ASP A 2 2.11 -22.96 -59.02
CA ASP A 2 2.03 -24.40 -58.88
C ASP A 2 2.01 -24.79 -57.40
N ALA A 3 1.54 -26.00 -57.09
CA ALA A 3 1.49 -26.51 -55.71
C ALA A 3 2.85 -26.36 -54.98
N TYR A 4 3.94 -26.43 -55.75
CA TYR A 4 5.32 -26.22 -55.29
C TYR A 4 5.60 -24.79 -54.81
N ASP A 5 5.05 -23.76 -55.46
CA ASP A 5 5.21 -22.37 -55.03
C ASP A 5 4.47 -22.12 -53.72
N LYS A 6 3.28 -22.68 -53.55
CA LYS A 6 2.51 -22.55 -52.30
C LYS A 6 3.25 -23.17 -51.12
N ASP A 7 3.85 -24.33 -51.31
CA ASP A 7 4.65 -25.01 -50.28
C ASP A 7 5.91 -24.21 -49.90
N ILE A 8 6.57 -23.55 -50.87
CA ILE A 8 7.73 -22.68 -50.60
C ILE A 8 7.31 -21.43 -49.79
N TRP A 9 6.19 -20.81 -50.15
CA TRP A 9 5.66 -19.66 -49.42
C TRP A 9 5.20 -20.03 -48.00
N ASP A 10 4.54 -21.18 -47.84
CA ASP A 10 4.10 -21.66 -46.52
C ASP A 10 5.27 -22.11 -45.65
N ALA A 11 6.30 -22.75 -46.23
CA ALA A 11 7.55 -23.04 -45.54
C ALA A 11 8.28 -21.75 -45.12
N GLY A 12 8.40 -20.78 -46.04
CA GLY A 12 9.01 -19.48 -45.77
C GLY A 12 8.29 -18.72 -44.66
N ARG A 13 6.96 -18.70 -44.66
CA ARG A 13 6.14 -18.12 -43.59
C ARG A 13 6.42 -18.78 -42.25
N LYS A 14 6.46 -20.11 -42.18
CA LYS A 14 6.75 -20.84 -40.93
C LYS A 14 8.14 -20.53 -40.39
N VAL A 15 9.16 -20.44 -41.27
CA VAL A 15 10.52 -20.06 -40.83
C VAL A 15 10.54 -18.64 -40.27
N VAL A 16 9.95 -17.68 -40.98
CA VAL A 16 9.91 -16.28 -40.52
C VAL A 16 9.11 -16.17 -39.22
N SER A 17 7.98 -16.87 -39.12
CA SER A 17 7.18 -16.92 -37.89
C SER A 17 7.95 -17.56 -36.73
N ALA A 18 8.74 -18.61 -36.95
CA ALA A 18 9.58 -19.20 -35.91
C ALA A 18 10.64 -18.22 -35.40
N ILE A 19 11.23 -17.41 -36.28
CA ILE A 19 12.18 -16.36 -35.89
C ILE A 19 11.49 -15.28 -35.05
N TRP A 20 10.30 -14.83 -35.47
CA TRP A 20 9.55 -13.83 -34.71
C TRP A 20 9.06 -14.36 -33.36
N ASP A 21 8.59 -15.61 -33.29
CA ASP A 21 8.17 -16.25 -32.04
C ASP A 21 9.35 -16.38 -31.07
N ALA A 22 10.51 -16.85 -31.56
CA ALA A 22 11.74 -16.91 -30.78
C ALA A 22 12.23 -15.53 -30.32
N LEU A 23 12.19 -14.52 -31.19
CA LEU A 23 12.55 -13.15 -30.85
C LEU A 23 11.61 -12.57 -29.78
N GLY A 24 10.30 -12.79 -29.91
CA GLY A 24 9.31 -12.36 -28.93
C GLY A 24 9.54 -13.02 -27.57
N TRP A 25 9.85 -14.31 -27.56
CA TRP A 25 10.15 -15.05 -26.35
C TRP A 25 11.46 -14.59 -25.67
N ILE A 26 12.55 -14.45 -26.44
CA ILE A 26 13.88 -14.09 -25.90
C ILE A 26 13.94 -12.61 -25.50
N TRP A 27 13.50 -11.71 -26.37
CA TRP A 27 13.69 -10.27 -26.19
C TRP A 27 12.62 -9.64 -25.30
N HIS A 28 11.37 -10.11 -25.43
CA HIS A 28 10.21 -9.52 -24.76
C HIS A 28 9.51 -10.47 -23.79
N GLY A 29 10.00 -11.68 -23.56
CA GLY A 29 9.31 -12.66 -22.70
C GLY A 29 7.84 -12.81 -23.05
N TYR A 30 7.54 -12.84 -24.36
CA TYR A 30 6.19 -12.71 -24.90
C TYR A 30 5.28 -13.84 -24.43
N GLU A 31 4.11 -13.47 -23.89
CA GLU A 31 3.11 -14.41 -23.40
C GLU A 31 1.72 -14.03 -23.95
N ILE A 32 0.94 -15.03 -24.37
CA ILE A 32 -0.43 -14.85 -24.84
C ILE A 32 -1.38 -15.51 -23.84
N ILE A 33 -2.39 -14.77 -23.40
CA ILE A 33 -3.42 -15.24 -22.46
C ILE A 33 -4.78 -15.18 -23.17
N GLY A 34 -5.54 -16.27 -23.14
CA GLY A 34 -6.88 -16.34 -23.71
C GLY A 34 -6.95 -16.79 -25.17
N VAL A 35 -5.94 -17.52 -25.67
CA VAL A 35 -5.90 -18.06 -27.05
C VAL A 35 -7.15 -18.91 -27.34
N GLU A 36 -7.65 -19.60 -26.32
CA GLU A 36 -8.87 -20.40 -26.34
C GLU A 36 -10.14 -19.62 -26.73
N ASN A 37 -10.13 -18.29 -26.64
CA ASN A 37 -11.26 -17.45 -27.03
C ASN A 37 -11.37 -17.24 -28.54
N ILE A 38 -10.38 -17.68 -29.32
CA ILE A 38 -10.41 -17.57 -30.78
C ILE A 38 -11.26 -18.73 -31.35
N PRO A 39 -12.41 -18.45 -31.98
CA PRO A 39 -13.28 -19.49 -32.51
C PRO A 39 -12.65 -20.15 -33.73
N SER A 40 -13.01 -21.40 -34.00
CA SER A 40 -12.57 -22.14 -35.18
C SER A 40 -13.05 -21.53 -36.50
N GLY A 41 -14.15 -20.78 -36.48
CA GLY A 41 -14.70 -20.02 -37.61
C GLY A 41 -14.04 -18.65 -37.84
N GLY A 42 -14.61 -17.87 -38.76
CA GLY A 42 -14.15 -16.50 -39.05
C GLY A 42 -14.45 -15.56 -37.88
N ALA A 43 -13.47 -14.72 -37.53
CA ALA A 43 -13.60 -13.76 -36.44
C ALA A 43 -12.82 -12.47 -36.74
N LEU A 44 -13.35 -11.35 -36.24
CA LEU A 44 -12.72 -10.05 -36.35
C LEU A 44 -11.93 -9.72 -35.08
N LEU A 45 -10.61 -9.71 -35.19
CA LEU A 45 -9.69 -9.33 -34.13
C LEU A 45 -9.53 -7.80 -34.14
N VAL A 46 -9.99 -7.15 -33.07
CA VAL A 46 -9.83 -5.70 -32.89
C VAL A 46 -8.75 -5.46 -31.87
N TYR A 47 -7.64 -4.87 -32.30
CA TYR A 47 -6.47 -4.66 -31.44
C TYR A 47 -6.08 -3.20 -31.30
N TYR A 48 -5.43 -2.89 -30.18
CA TYR A 48 -4.85 -1.56 -29.93
C TYR A 48 -3.56 -1.36 -30.72
N HIS A 49 -3.40 -0.22 -31.40
CA HIS A 49 -2.18 0.05 -32.16
C HIS A 49 -1.10 0.69 -31.28
N GLY A 50 0.01 -0.01 -31.03
CA GLY A 50 1.21 0.58 -30.43
C GLY A 50 1.97 1.52 -31.38
N ALA A 51 3.03 2.19 -30.94
CA ALA A 51 3.84 3.03 -31.84
C ALA A 51 4.46 2.21 -32.98
N VAL A 52 4.97 1.02 -32.66
CA VAL A 52 5.31 -0.05 -33.61
C VAL A 52 4.56 -1.31 -33.16
N PRO A 53 3.68 -1.90 -33.99
CA PRO A 53 2.86 -3.04 -33.60
C PRO A 53 3.66 -4.36 -33.69
N ILE A 54 4.77 -4.47 -32.94
CA ILE A 54 5.62 -5.67 -32.96
C ILE A 54 4.91 -6.87 -32.33
N ASP A 55 4.07 -6.58 -31.34
CA ASP A 55 3.20 -7.53 -30.65
C ASP A 55 2.25 -8.25 -31.60
N PHE A 56 1.79 -7.54 -32.62
CA PHE A 56 0.92 -8.11 -33.64
C PHE A 56 1.64 -9.14 -34.52
N TYR A 57 2.93 -8.95 -34.81
CA TYR A 57 3.72 -9.97 -35.53
C TYR A 57 3.95 -11.22 -34.68
N TYR A 58 4.13 -11.07 -33.36
CA TYR A 58 4.28 -12.21 -32.45
C TYR A 58 3.00 -13.04 -32.36
N ILE A 59 1.83 -12.44 -32.15
CA ILE A 59 0.56 -13.18 -32.12
C ILE A 59 0.26 -13.86 -33.47
N CYS A 60 0.53 -13.20 -34.60
CA CYS A 60 0.36 -13.81 -35.92
C CYS A 60 1.25 -15.02 -36.10
N SER A 61 2.51 -14.92 -35.67
CA SER A 61 3.49 -16.00 -35.78
C SER A 61 3.12 -17.18 -34.89
N HIS A 62 2.72 -16.92 -33.65
CA HIS A 62 2.27 -17.95 -32.71
C HIS A 62 1.01 -18.67 -33.23
N ILE A 63 -0.01 -17.95 -33.68
CA ILE A 63 -1.23 -18.58 -34.21
C ILE A 63 -0.95 -19.37 -35.50
N LEU A 64 -0.03 -18.90 -36.35
CA LEU A 64 0.36 -19.65 -37.54
C LEU A 64 1.10 -20.94 -37.19
N LEU A 65 2.00 -20.92 -36.20
CA LEU A 65 2.81 -22.08 -35.83
C LEU A 65 2.01 -23.13 -35.04
N TYR A 66 1.19 -22.70 -34.09
CA TYR A 66 0.50 -23.60 -33.16
C TYR A 66 -0.92 -23.96 -33.60
N GLU A 67 -1.68 -23.02 -34.16
CA GLU A 67 -3.06 -23.27 -34.63
C GLU A 67 -3.12 -23.53 -36.14
N GLY A 68 -2.03 -23.29 -36.88
CA GLY A 68 -2.00 -23.44 -38.34
C GLY A 68 -2.86 -22.42 -39.09
N ARG A 69 -3.26 -21.32 -38.45
CA ARG A 69 -4.18 -20.32 -39.04
C ARG A 69 -3.48 -19.02 -39.37
N LEU A 70 -3.76 -18.50 -40.56
CA LEU A 70 -3.27 -17.19 -40.98
C LEU A 70 -4.24 -16.10 -40.52
N ILE A 71 -3.72 -15.10 -39.79
CA ILE A 71 -4.44 -13.85 -39.51
C ILE A 71 -4.17 -12.89 -40.67
N ASN A 72 -5.22 -12.33 -41.25
CA ASN A 72 -5.13 -11.36 -42.33
C ASN A 72 -5.25 -9.94 -41.74
N PRO A 73 -4.16 -9.18 -41.58
CA PRO A 73 -4.26 -7.80 -41.10
C PRO A 73 -4.70 -6.86 -42.21
N VAL A 74 -5.42 -5.80 -41.82
CA VAL A 74 -5.75 -4.68 -42.70
C VAL A 74 -4.64 -3.63 -42.61
N GLY A 75 -3.90 -3.45 -43.70
CA GLY A 75 -2.83 -2.46 -43.81
C GLY A 75 -3.31 -1.13 -44.41
N ASP A 76 -2.66 -0.04 -44.03
CA ASP A 76 -2.88 1.27 -44.69
C ASP A 76 -2.29 1.25 -46.12
N ARG A 77 -2.92 1.99 -47.03
CA ARG A 77 -2.57 2.06 -48.46
C ARG A 77 -1.14 2.52 -48.71
N PHE A 78 -0.53 3.30 -47.79
CA PHE A 78 0.85 3.76 -47.98
C PHE A 78 1.87 2.61 -47.96
N LEU A 79 1.62 1.52 -47.22
CA LEU A 79 2.52 0.37 -47.13
C LEU A 79 2.71 -0.34 -48.47
N PHE A 80 1.65 -0.35 -49.30
CA PHE A 80 1.67 -0.94 -50.64
C PHE A 80 2.40 -0.08 -51.68
N LYS A 81 2.75 1.17 -51.35
CA LYS A 81 3.52 2.07 -52.22
C LYS A 81 5.04 1.97 -51.98
N ILE A 82 5.48 1.28 -50.93
CA ILE A 82 6.90 1.10 -50.62
C ILE A 82 7.46 -0.02 -51.50
N PRO A 83 8.51 0.23 -52.30
CA PRO A 83 9.09 -0.78 -53.18
C PRO A 83 9.66 -1.94 -52.36
N GLY A 84 9.30 -3.18 -52.73
CA GLY A 84 9.73 -4.41 -52.05
C GLY A 84 8.76 -4.93 -50.98
N TRP A 85 7.88 -4.08 -50.43
CA TRP A 85 6.91 -4.51 -49.41
C TRP A 85 5.68 -5.21 -49.97
N SER A 86 5.32 -4.99 -51.24
CA SER A 86 4.15 -5.64 -51.85
C SER A 86 4.21 -7.17 -51.78
N SER A 87 5.36 -7.77 -52.12
CA SER A 87 5.54 -9.22 -52.12
C SER A 87 5.52 -9.81 -50.71
N LEU A 88 6.05 -9.07 -49.71
CA LEU A 88 6.04 -9.49 -48.31
C LEU A 88 4.64 -9.34 -47.69
N LEU A 89 3.91 -8.28 -48.01
CA LEU A 89 2.54 -8.05 -47.57
C LEU A 89 1.58 -9.10 -48.15
N GLU A 90 1.75 -9.45 -49.43
CA GLU A 90 1.00 -10.54 -50.06
C GLU A 90 1.35 -11.90 -49.43
N ALA A 91 2.63 -12.12 -49.13
CA ALA A 91 3.06 -13.30 -48.38
C ALA A 91 2.44 -13.37 -46.99
N PHE A 92 2.23 -12.28 -46.25
CA PHE A 92 1.56 -12.34 -44.94
C PHE A 92 0.03 -12.15 -44.99
N GLY A 93 -0.57 -12.14 -46.18
CA GLY A 93 -2.02 -12.00 -46.34
C GLY A 93 -2.56 -10.64 -45.94
N VAL A 94 -1.73 -9.59 -46.00
CA VAL A 94 -2.13 -8.22 -45.66
C VAL A 94 -2.97 -7.63 -46.78
N ILE A 95 -4.18 -7.18 -46.46
CA ILE A 95 -5.13 -6.67 -47.46
C ILE A 95 -5.32 -5.14 -47.36
N PRO A 96 -5.52 -4.44 -48.49
CA PRO A 96 -6.03 -3.08 -48.48
C PRO A 96 -7.52 -3.11 -48.10
N GLY A 97 -7.86 -2.53 -46.95
CA GLY A 97 -9.18 -2.72 -46.31
C GLY A 97 -10.34 -1.94 -46.94
N THR A 98 -11.17 -2.62 -47.73
CA THR A 98 -12.54 -2.18 -48.03
C THR A 98 -13.54 -3.04 -47.26
N VAL A 99 -14.70 -2.49 -46.89
CA VAL A 99 -15.67 -3.21 -46.04
C VAL A 99 -16.11 -4.54 -46.69
N GLN A 100 -16.36 -4.52 -48.00
CA GLN A 100 -16.80 -5.68 -48.79
C GLN A 100 -15.72 -6.78 -48.89
N SER A 101 -14.45 -6.42 -49.09
CA SER A 101 -13.35 -7.40 -49.20
C SER A 101 -13.08 -8.07 -47.85
N CYS A 102 -13.09 -7.27 -46.78
CA CYS A 102 -12.97 -7.74 -45.40
C CYS A 102 -14.13 -8.67 -45.03
N ALA A 103 -15.36 -8.30 -45.36
CA ALA A 103 -16.54 -9.12 -45.06
C ALA A 103 -16.53 -10.45 -45.84
N ALA A 104 -16.10 -10.44 -47.10
CA ALA A 104 -15.97 -11.66 -47.90
C ALA A 104 -14.93 -12.64 -47.33
N LEU A 105 -13.82 -12.15 -46.79
CA LEU A 105 -12.80 -12.99 -46.15
C LEU A 105 -13.28 -13.61 -44.84
N LEU A 106 -13.99 -12.83 -44.02
CA LEU A 106 -14.58 -13.31 -42.77
C LEU A 106 -15.63 -14.40 -43.02
N ARG A 107 -16.48 -14.25 -44.05
CA ARG A 107 -17.46 -15.27 -44.46
C ARG A 107 -16.81 -16.57 -44.94
N LYS A 108 -15.58 -16.52 -45.46
CA LYS A 108 -14.79 -17.71 -45.83
C LYS A 108 -14.18 -18.45 -44.63
N GLY A 109 -14.38 -17.96 -43.41
CA GLY A 109 -13.87 -18.57 -42.18
C GLY A 109 -12.47 -18.11 -41.76
N ASN A 110 -11.93 -17.08 -42.42
CA ASN A 110 -10.59 -16.56 -42.10
C ASN A 110 -10.63 -15.59 -40.90
N LEU A 111 -9.48 -15.47 -40.22
CA LEU A 111 -9.28 -14.44 -39.20
C LEU A 111 -8.87 -13.12 -39.87
N LEU A 112 -9.50 -12.02 -39.45
CA LEU A 112 -9.17 -10.68 -39.91
C LEU A 112 -8.79 -9.81 -38.71
N ALA A 113 -7.72 -9.02 -38.82
CA ALA A 113 -7.31 -8.10 -37.77
C ALA A 113 -7.36 -6.65 -38.21
N ILE A 114 -7.97 -5.80 -37.39
CA ILE A 114 -8.11 -4.36 -37.65
C ILE A 114 -7.74 -3.58 -36.38
N ALA A 115 -6.89 -2.56 -36.55
CA ALA A 115 -6.66 -1.52 -35.57
C ALA A 115 -7.51 -0.27 -35.92
N PRO A 116 -8.60 0.04 -35.20
CA PRO A 116 -9.50 1.14 -35.56
C PRO A 116 -8.83 2.52 -35.58
N GLY A 117 -7.89 2.74 -34.66
CA GLY A 117 -7.10 3.97 -34.59
C GLY A 117 -6.05 4.11 -35.70
N GLY A 118 -5.59 2.99 -36.26
CA GLY A 118 -4.59 2.92 -37.34
C GLY A 118 -3.33 3.73 -37.03
N VAL A 119 -2.73 4.31 -38.09
CA VAL A 119 -1.50 5.11 -38.01
C VAL A 119 -1.67 6.35 -37.12
N TYR A 120 -2.87 6.93 -37.06
CA TYR A 120 -3.16 8.08 -36.21
C TYR A 120 -2.99 7.73 -34.71
N GLU A 121 -3.56 6.61 -34.28
CA GLU A 121 -3.38 6.11 -32.90
C GLU A 121 -1.93 5.70 -32.66
N ALA A 122 -1.25 5.08 -33.64
CA ALA A 122 0.16 4.71 -33.53
C ALA A 122 1.04 5.90 -33.13
N GLN A 123 0.87 7.05 -33.78
CA GLN A 123 1.75 8.21 -33.61
C GLN A 123 1.42 9.11 -32.42
N LEU A 124 0.15 9.16 -32.02
CA LEU A 124 -0.34 10.15 -31.05
C LEU A 124 -0.88 9.51 -29.77
N GLY A 125 -0.77 8.19 -29.63
CA GLY A 125 -1.19 7.49 -28.42
C GLY A 125 -0.18 7.63 -27.29
N ASP A 126 -0.70 7.91 -26.10
CA ASP A 126 0.06 8.14 -24.89
C ASP A 126 0.33 6.83 -24.12
N ASN A 127 1.18 6.89 -23.09
CA ASN A 127 1.48 5.73 -22.20
C ASN A 127 0.26 5.27 -21.38
N ASN A 128 -0.81 6.08 -21.32
CA ASN A 128 -2.04 5.75 -20.61
C ASN A 128 -3.02 4.87 -21.43
N TYR A 129 -2.61 4.41 -22.62
CA TYR A 129 -3.42 3.53 -23.48
C TYR A 129 -4.81 4.11 -23.81
N GLU A 130 -4.87 5.41 -24.05
CA GLU A 130 -6.11 6.06 -24.48
C GLU A 130 -6.45 5.66 -25.92
N LEU A 131 -7.71 5.30 -26.16
CA LEU A 131 -8.19 4.82 -27.46
C LEU A 131 -8.56 6.01 -28.34
N LEU A 132 -7.81 6.23 -29.42
CA LEU A 132 -7.95 7.41 -30.29
C LEU A 132 -8.72 7.07 -31.59
N TRP A 133 -9.93 6.55 -31.45
CA TRP A 133 -10.70 5.99 -32.58
C TRP A 133 -11.62 7.00 -33.29
N ARG A 134 -11.80 8.20 -32.72
CA ARG A 134 -12.67 9.28 -33.25
C ARG A 134 -14.04 8.73 -33.71
N GLN A 135 -14.45 9.00 -34.95
CA GLN A 135 -15.69 8.51 -35.56
C GLN A 135 -15.45 7.32 -36.53
N ARG A 136 -14.35 6.57 -36.39
CA ARG A 136 -14.02 5.47 -37.31
C ARG A 136 -14.81 4.20 -36.95
N LEU A 137 -15.92 3.98 -37.65
CA LEU A 137 -16.82 2.84 -37.46
C LEU A 137 -16.65 1.71 -38.50
N GLY A 138 -15.58 1.75 -39.31
CA GLY A 138 -15.37 0.81 -40.41
C GLY A 138 -15.32 -0.65 -39.97
N TYR A 139 -14.66 -0.95 -38.86
CA TYR A 139 -14.56 -2.31 -38.31
C TYR A 139 -15.92 -2.84 -37.81
N ALA A 140 -16.75 -1.98 -37.21
CA ALA A 140 -18.09 -2.33 -36.77
C ALA A 140 -19.00 -2.67 -37.97
N LYS A 141 -18.90 -1.88 -39.06
CA LYS A 141 -19.61 -2.18 -40.31
C LYS A 141 -19.19 -3.52 -40.92
N VAL A 142 -17.89 -3.83 -40.92
CA VAL A 142 -17.36 -5.13 -41.38
C VAL A 142 -17.91 -6.28 -40.56
N ALA A 143 -17.91 -6.17 -39.24
CA ALA A 143 -18.43 -7.22 -38.35
C ALA A 143 -19.93 -7.47 -38.57
N ILE A 144 -20.72 -6.40 -38.72
CA ILE A 144 -22.16 -6.48 -38.98
C ILE A 144 -22.44 -7.12 -40.34
N GLU A 145 -21.72 -6.72 -41.39
CA GLU A 145 -21.92 -7.25 -42.73
C GLU A 145 -21.49 -8.72 -42.87
N ALA A 146 -20.47 -9.14 -42.12
CA ALA A 146 -19.95 -10.50 -42.12
C ALA A 146 -20.67 -11.45 -41.16
N LYS A 147 -21.46 -10.92 -40.20
CA LYS A 147 -22.12 -11.66 -39.11
C LYS A 147 -21.14 -12.53 -38.31
N VAL A 148 -19.98 -11.97 -37.96
CA VAL A 148 -18.92 -12.67 -37.20
C VAL A 148 -18.68 -12.01 -35.84
N PRO A 149 -18.18 -12.76 -34.83
CA PRO A 149 -17.85 -12.20 -33.53
C PRO A 149 -16.64 -11.26 -33.59
N ILE A 150 -16.64 -10.26 -32.69
CA ILE A 150 -15.50 -9.36 -32.47
C ILE A 150 -14.70 -9.84 -31.25
N ILE A 151 -13.38 -9.93 -31.40
CA ILE A 151 -12.47 -10.35 -30.34
C ILE A 151 -11.56 -9.17 -30.01
N PRO A 152 -11.72 -8.54 -28.83
CA PRO A 152 -10.85 -7.45 -28.42
C PRO A 152 -9.51 -8.00 -27.93
N ILE A 153 -8.43 -7.61 -28.59
CA ILE A 153 -7.05 -7.96 -28.27
C ILE A 153 -6.34 -6.73 -27.70
N PHE A 154 -5.63 -6.90 -26.61
CA PHE A 154 -4.83 -5.85 -26.01
C PHE A 154 -3.47 -6.37 -25.57
N THR A 155 -2.41 -5.68 -25.96
CA THR A 155 -1.04 -6.01 -25.50
C THR A 155 -0.58 -5.01 -24.46
N ARG A 156 -0.17 -5.54 -23.31
CA ARG A 156 0.43 -4.77 -22.23
C ARG A 156 1.91 -4.49 -22.52
N ASN A 157 2.37 -3.31 -22.12
CA ASN A 157 3.74 -2.80 -22.23
C ASN A 157 4.21 -2.42 -23.65
N ILE A 158 3.31 -2.41 -24.64
CA ILE A 158 3.68 -2.11 -26.03
C ILE A 158 4.07 -0.63 -26.25
N ARG A 159 3.50 0.30 -25.46
CA ARG A 159 3.86 1.73 -25.48
C ARG A 159 5.17 2.02 -24.74
N GLU A 160 5.54 1.16 -23.81
CA GLU A 160 6.81 1.20 -23.09
C GLU A 160 7.93 0.59 -23.94
N ALA A 161 7.62 -0.42 -24.75
CA ALA A 161 8.57 -1.02 -25.70
C ALA A 161 8.98 -0.04 -26.81
N PHE A 162 8.02 0.70 -27.38
CA PHE A 162 8.25 1.68 -28.44
C PHE A 162 7.54 2.98 -28.14
N ARG A 163 8.31 4.08 -28.09
CA ARG A 163 7.84 5.42 -27.74
C ARG A 163 7.93 6.36 -28.94
N SER A 164 6.88 7.14 -29.13
CA SER A 164 6.86 8.25 -30.09
C SER A 164 7.51 9.49 -29.47
N PHE A 165 8.15 10.31 -30.30
CA PHE A 165 8.77 11.55 -29.84
C PHE A 165 7.69 12.62 -29.58
N ASN A 166 7.46 12.96 -28.29
CA ASN A 166 6.32 13.80 -27.87
C ASN A 166 6.59 15.31 -27.81
N ILE A 167 7.76 15.79 -28.26
CA ILE A 167 8.09 17.23 -28.25
C ILE A 167 7.33 17.92 -29.41
N PHE A 168 6.59 19.00 -29.11
CA PHE A 168 5.73 19.74 -30.07
C PHE A 168 4.60 18.91 -30.72
N GLN A 169 3.80 18.20 -29.90
CA GLN A 169 2.68 17.37 -30.38
C GLN A 169 1.72 18.08 -31.35
N ALA A 170 1.46 19.38 -31.17
CA ALA A 170 0.64 20.19 -32.08
C ALA A 170 1.23 20.30 -33.51
N PHE A 171 2.55 20.40 -33.63
CA PHE A 171 3.24 20.41 -34.92
C PHE A 171 3.12 19.06 -35.64
N TRP A 172 3.33 17.97 -34.92
CA TRP A 172 3.21 16.61 -35.49
C TRP A 172 1.78 16.28 -35.91
N GLN A 173 0.78 16.72 -35.13
CA GLN A 173 -0.63 16.59 -35.50
C GLN A 173 -0.95 17.38 -36.77
N TRP A 174 -0.47 18.63 -36.88
CA TRP A 174 -0.61 19.45 -38.09
C TRP A 174 0.05 18.78 -39.30
N LEU A 175 1.28 18.28 -39.14
CA LEU A 175 2.03 17.64 -40.21
C LEU A 175 1.34 16.36 -40.71
N TYR A 176 0.83 15.53 -39.79
CA TYR A 176 0.08 14.33 -40.15
C TYR A 176 -1.25 14.67 -40.84
N GLN A 177 -1.97 15.71 -40.41
CA GLN A 177 -3.21 16.14 -41.09
C GLN A 177 -2.94 16.63 -42.53
N LYS A 178 -1.76 17.21 -42.78
CA LYS A 178 -1.40 17.74 -44.09
C LYS A 178 -0.81 16.68 -45.02
N THR A 179 -0.05 15.73 -44.49
CA THR A 179 0.70 14.74 -45.30
C THR A 179 0.10 13.34 -45.29
N HIS A 180 -0.70 13.00 -44.27
CA HIS A 180 -1.22 11.64 -44.01
C HIS A 180 -0.14 10.55 -43.96
N LEU A 181 1.12 10.92 -43.80
CA LEU A 181 2.26 10.01 -43.74
C LEU A 181 2.80 9.91 -42.31
N PRO A 182 3.25 8.71 -41.89
CA PRO A 182 3.79 8.54 -40.56
C PRO A 182 5.20 9.14 -40.42
N LEU A 183 5.30 10.44 -40.10
CA LEU A 183 6.58 11.15 -39.99
C LEU A 183 7.08 11.39 -38.56
N VAL A 184 6.33 11.00 -37.53
CA VAL A 184 6.76 11.13 -36.13
C VAL A 184 7.91 10.17 -35.86
N PRO A 185 9.08 10.65 -35.40
CA PRO A 185 10.18 9.77 -35.01
C PRO A 185 9.75 8.85 -33.86
N ILE A 186 10.05 7.56 -34.00
CA ILE A 186 9.80 6.54 -32.98
C ILE A 186 11.16 6.00 -32.54
N TYR A 187 11.36 5.88 -31.22
CA TYR A 187 12.53 5.25 -30.63
C TYR A 187 12.08 4.18 -29.64
N GLY A 188 12.83 3.11 -29.52
CA GLY A 188 12.44 1.98 -28.68
C GLY A 188 13.13 0.67 -29.06
N GLY A 189 12.47 -0.43 -28.75
CA GLY A 189 13.04 -1.77 -28.73
C GLY A 189 13.52 -2.19 -27.35
N PHE A 190 13.00 -1.57 -26.28
CA PHE A 190 13.39 -1.90 -24.92
C PHE A 190 12.95 -3.32 -24.55
N PRO A 191 13.77 -4.11 -23.83
CA PRO A 191 13.46 -5.48 -23.44
C PRO A 191 12.44 -5.51 -22.30
N VAL A 192 11.20 -5.12 -22.60
CA VAL A 192 10.07 -5.12 -21.67
C VAL A 192 9.19 -6.33 -21.92
N LYS A 193 8.62 -6.87 -20.83
CA LYS A 193 7.73 -8.03 -20.93
C LYS A 193 6.45 -7.67 -21.67
N LEU A 194 6.19 -8.27 -22.83
CA LEU A 194 4.96 -8.10 -23.58
C LEU A 194 3.97 -9.22 -23.24
N THR A 195 2.73 -8.85 -22.91
CA THR A 195 1.67 -9.84 -22.63
C THR A 195 0.43 -9.47 -23.41
N THR A 196 0.01 -10.32 -24.34
CA THR A 196 -1.19 -10.11 -25.15
C THR A 196 -2.38 -10.83 -24.53
N PHE A 197 -3.44 -10.08 -24.27
CA PHE A 197 -4.70 -10.56 -23.70
C PHE A 197 -5.74 -10.64 -24.81
N VAL A 198 -6.14 -11.86 -25.16
CA VAL A 198 -7.24 -12.13 -26.08
C VAL A 198 -8.54 -12.18 -25.29
N GLY A 199 -9.51 -11.35 -25.66
CA GLY A 199 -10.79 -11.27 -24.95
C GLY A 199 -11.85 -12.27 -25.36
N ASN A 200 -12.85 -12.37 -24.50
CA ASN A 200 -14.08 -13.08 -24.79
C ASN A 200 -14.68 -12.51 -26.08
N ALA A 201 -15.12 -13.40 -26.95
CA ALA A 201 -15.82 -13.05 -28.18
C ALA A 201 -17.10 -12.26 -27.85
N ILE A 202 -17.25 -11.09 -28.46
CA ILE A 202 -18.49 -10.32 -28.46
C ILE A 202 -19.33 -10.89 -29.62
N PRO A 203 -20.42 -11.62 -29.33
CA PRO A 203 -21.23 -12.22 -30.37
C PRO A 203 -21.92 -11.13 -31.20
N TYR A 204 -22.26 -11.49 -32.43
CA TYR A 204 -23.08 -10.65 -33.29
C TYR A 204 -24.53 -10.66 -32.81
N ASP A 205 -25.14 -9.47 -32.69
CA ASP A 205 -26.55 -9.27 -32.38
C ASP A 205 -27.15 -8.31 -33.43
N GLU A 206 -28.33 -8.65 -33.95
CA GLU A 206 -29.03 -7.89 -35.00
C GLU A 206 -29.56 -6.54 -34.50
N SER A 207 -29.64 -6.35 -33.18
CA SER A 207 -30.13 -5.11 -32.55
C SER A 207 -29.09 -3.99 -32.45
N HIS A 208 -27.80 -4.26 -32.71
CA HIS A 208 -26.73 -3.29 -32.50
C HIS A 208 -26.50 -2.37 -33.71
N THR A 209 -26.55 -1.06 -33.48
CA THR A 209 -26.01 -0.07 -34.42
C THR A 209 -24.47 -0.10 -34.43
N PRO A 210 -23.81 0.30 -35.54
CA PRO A 210 -22.35 0.38 -35.60
C PRO A 210 -21.74 1.22 -34.47
N GLU A 211 -22.44 2.28 -34.04
CA GLU A 211 -22.04 3.16 -32.93
C GLU A 211 -22.13 2.46 -31.58
N SER A 212 -23.22 1.72 -31.33
CA SER A 212 -23.42 0.95 -30.10
C SER A 212 -22.37 -0.16 -29.97
N LEU A 213 -22.10 -0.87 -31.06
CA LEU A 213 -21.07 -1.91 -31.10
C LEU A 213 -19.67 -1.34 -30.84
N ALA A 214 -19.37 -0.17 -31.41
CA ALA A 214 -18.09 0.50 -31.18
C ALA A 214 -17.91 0.92 -29.71
N GLN A 215 -18.97 1.39 -29.06
CA GLN A 215 -18.93 1.71 -27.62
C GLN A 215 -18.68 0.48 -26.76
N LEU A 216 -19.35 -0.65 -27.04
CA LEU A 216 -19.17 -1.90 -26.30
C LEU A 216 -17.73 -2.45 -26.43
N VAL A 217 -17.15 -2.40 -27.63
CA VAL A 217 -15.77 -2.82 -27.87
C VAL A 217 -14.79 -1.89 -27.16
N THR A 218 -15.01 -0.57 -27.22
CA THR A 218 -14.20 0.44 -26.52
C THR A 218 -14.25 0.20 -25.02
N GLN A 219 -15.43 0.02 -24.43
CA GLN A 219 -15.60 -0.29 -23.01
C GLN A 219 -14.90 -1.60 -22.61
N SER A 220 -14.96 -2.63 -23.45
CA SER A 220 -14.31 -3.92 -23.19
C SER A 220 -12.79 -3.80 -23.13
N ILE A 221 -12.19 -3.01 -24.02
CA ILE A 221 -10.74 -2.75 -24.04
C ILE A 221 -10.36 -1.82 -22.88
N SER A 222 -11.08 -0.70 -22.67
CA SER A 222 -10.79 0.23 -21.56
C SER A 222 -10.97 -0.40 -20.17
N LYS A 223 -11.96 -1.28 -19.97
CA LYS A 223 -12.17 -2.01 -18.70
C LYS A 223 -11.02 -2.98 -18.42
N LYS A 224 -10.49 -3.63 -19.45
CA LYS A 224 -9.28 -4.45 -19.33
C LYS A 224 -8.06 -3.59 -19.02
N ASN A 225 -7.88 -2.46 -19.72
CA ASN A 225 -6.80 -1.51 -19.45
C ASN A 225 -6.84 -1.07 -17.97
N ARG A 226 -7.97 -0.57 -17.46
CA ARG A 226 -8.11 -0.15 -16.05
C ARG A 226 -7.87 -1.27 -15.03
N LYS A 227 -8.35 -2.49 -15.29
CA LYS A 227 -8.08 -3.64 -14.42
C LYS A 227 -6.58 -3.98 -14.41
N LEU A 228 -5.93 -3.96 -15.57
CA LEU A 228 -4.51 -4.30 -15.73
C LEU A 228 -3.58 -3.20 -15.22
N THR A 229 -3.94 -1.91 -15.30
CA THR A 229 -3.20 -0.81 -14.68
C THR A 229 -3.28 -0.88 -13.14
N ARG A 230 -4.44 -1.28 -12.58
CA ARG A 230 -4.56 -1.63 -11.16
C ARG A 230 -3.73 -2.86 -10.78
N THR A 231 -3.59 -3.82 -11.70
CA THR A 231 -2.73 -4.98 -11.53
C THR A 231 -1.25 -4.66 -11.73
N GLN A 232 -0.86 -3.58 -12.43
CA GLN A 232 0.54 -3.15 -12.57
C GLN A 232 1.13 -2.69 -11.24
N THR A 233 0.33 -2.08 -10.35
CA THR A 233 0.75 -1.79 -8.97
C THR A 233 0.93 -3.06 -8.13
N VAL A 234 0.33 -4.18 -8.55
CA VAL A 234 0.31 -5.45 -7.78
C VAL A 234 1.26 -6.52 -8.37
N HIS A 235 1.51 -6.57 -9.67
CA HIS A 235 2.17 -7.71 -10.36
C HIS A 235 3.70 -7.60 -10.54
N VAL A 236 4.34 -6.51 -10.12
CA VAL A 236 5.81 -6.53 -9.92
C VAL A 236 6.17 -7.37 -8.68
N SER A 237 5.22 -7.61 -7.76
CA SER A 237 5.42 -8.36 -6.51
C SER A 237 5.30 -9.88 -6.63
N THR A 238 4.87 -10.45 -7.76
CA THR A 238 4.41 -11.86 -7.78
C THR A 238 5.04 -12.71 -8.89
N ARG A 239 6.34 -13.00 -8.76
CA ARG A 239 6.96 -14.21 -9.35
C ARG A 239 7.87 -14.89 -8.32
N ARG A 240 7.28 -15.30 -7.20
CA ARG A 240 7.90 -16.24 -6.25
C ARG A 240 6.86 -16.83 -5.28
N ASN A 241 5.72 -17.31 -5.78
CA ASN A 241 4.74 -18.00 -4.94
C ASN A 241 3.82 -18.91 -5.78
N GLU A 242 4.34 -20.04 -6.23
CA GLU A 242 3.53 -21.22 -6.54
C GLU A 242 3.95 -22.37 -5.64
N CYS A 243 3.44 -22.38 -4.40
CA CYS A 243 3.41 -23.60 -3.58
C CYS A 243 2.27 -23.66 -2.54
N VAL A 244 1.37 -22.66 -2.45
CA VAL A 244 0.38 -22.60 -1.34
C VAL A 244 -1.09 -22.65 -1.80
N LYS A 245 -1.38 -22.79 -3.11
CA LYS A 245 -2.75 -22.68 -3.64
C LYS A 245 -3.65 -23.94 -3.55
N MET A 246 -3.42 -24.87 -2.62
CA MET A 246 -4.26 -26.08 -2.49
C MET A 246 -5.20 -26.11 -1.26
N ALA A 247 -5.20 -25.13 -0.35
CA ALA A 247 -5.95 -25.26 0.92
C ALA A 247 -7.15 -24.29 1.13
N SER A 248 -7.52 -23.45 0.17
CA SER A 248 -8.55 -22.41 0.39
C SER A 248 -9.48 -22.26 -0.80
N ARG A 249 -10.33 -23.26 -1.04
CA ARG A 249 -11.30 -23.24 -2.17
C ARG A 249 -12.77 -23.19 -1.80
N ASN A 250 -13.13 -23.20 -0.51
CA ASN A 250 -14.52 -23.10 -0.08
C ASN A 250 -14.68 -22.06 1.02
N ARG A 251 -14.92 -20.80 0.63
CA ARG A 251 -15.66 -19.74 1.36
C ARG A 251 -15.46 -18.38 0.67
N ARG A 252 -16.19 -18.12 -0.42
CA ARG A 252 -16.44 -16.74 -0.89
C ARG A 252 -17.80 -16.66 -1.56
N ALA A 253 -18.81 -16.35 -0.76
CA ALA A 253 -20.03 -15.68 -1.19
C ALA A 253 -20.38 -14.66 -0.09
N ASN A 254 -20.50 -13.39 -0.50
CA ASN A 254 -20.91 -12.21 0.28
C ASN A 254 -20.02 -11.75 1.45
N VAL A 255 -19.15 -10.78 1.19
CA VAL A 255 -18.79 -9.74 2.18
C VAL A 255 -18.73 -8.39 1.42
N PRO A 256 -19.39 -7.32 1.91
CA PRO A 256 -19.26 -5.97 1.36
C PRO A 256 -17.84 -5.40 1.59
N ASP A 257 -17.49 -4.32 0.87
CA ASP A 257 -16.17 -3.66 0.90
C ASP A 257 -15.54 -3.63 2.30
N VAL A 258 -14.39 -4.29 2.43
CA VAL A 258 -13.61 -4.39 3.66
C VAL A 258 -12.83 -3.09 3.83
N ASP A 259 -12.99 -2.44 4.99
CA ASP A 259 -12.15 -1.32 5.44
C ASP A 259 -10.67 -1.60 5.18
N ASN A 260 -9.93 -0.63 4.64
CA ASN A 260 -8.47 -0.71 4.46
C ASN A 260 -7.75 -0.60 5.82
N THR A 261 -7.99 -1.54 6.73
CA THR A 261 -7.26 -1.65 8.00
C THR A 261 -6.06 -2.57 7.84
N ILE A 262 -4.91 -2.10 8.32
CA ILE A 262 -3.70 -2.93 8.43
C ILE A 262 -3.85 -3.74 9.71
N ASP A 263 -3.86 -5.06 9.56
CA ASP A 263 -3.98 -5.98 10.70
C ASP A 263 -2.61 -6.46 11.20
N LEU A 264 -1.60 -6.39 10.33
CA LEU A 264 -0.27 -6.98 10.56
C LEU A 264 0.83 -6.03 10.07
N VAL A 265 1.78 -5.72 10.94
CA VAL A 265 3.04 -5.08 10.55
C VAL A 265 4.13 -6.14 10.50
N GLN A 266 4.64 -6.40 9.31
CA GLN A 266 5.78 -7.27 9.06
C GLN A 266 7.04 -6.41 8.99
N VAL A 267 8.00 -6.64 9.87
CA VAL A 267 9.25 -5.87 9.93
C VAL A 267 10.43 -6.78 9.60
N ASP A 268 11.29 -6.34 8.68
CA ASP A 268 12.54 -7.04 8.39
C ASP A 268 13.54 -6.92 9.55
N GLY A 269 14.29 -7.99 9.84
CA GLY A 269 15.30 -7.99 10.90
C GLY A 269 16.36 -6.89 10.75
N LEU A 270 16.64 -6.43 9.52
CA LEU A 270 17.54 -5.31 9.24
C LEU A 270 17.04 -3.99 9.85
N VAL A 271 15.73 -3.72 9.76
CA VAL A 271 15.10 -2.51 10.32
C VAL A 271 15.28 -2.50 11.83
N VAL A 272 14.99 -3.63 12.48
CA VAL A 272 15.15 -3.77 13.93
C VAL A 272 16.60 -3.52 14.34
N ALA A 273 17.57 -4.11 13.63
CA ALA A 273 18.99 -3.91 13.93
C ALA A 273 19.42 -2.43 13.75
N LYS A 274 18.92 -1.75 12.73
CA LYS A 274 19.19 -0.32 12.51
C LYS A 274 18.61 0.56 13.61
N ILE A 275 17.37 0.30 14.04
CA ILE A 275 16.74 1.02 15.15
C ILE A 275 17.55 0.82 16.43
N ILE A 276 17.95 -0.42 16.73
CA ILE A 276 18.78 -0.74 17.91
C ILE A 276 20.12 0.00 17.83
N LYS A 277 20.80 -0.04 16.67
CA LYS A 277 22.07 0.66 16.44
C LYS A 277 21.92 2.15 16.68
N HIS A 278 20.92 2.77 16.05
CA HIS A 278 20.64 4.20 16.18
C HIS A 278 20.38 4.60 17.64
N CYS A 279 19.54 3.83 18.34
CA CYS A 279 19.26 4.08 19.75
C CYS A 279 20.47 3.84 20.66
N HIS A 280 21.42 2.99 20.26
CA HIS A 280 22.63 2.76 21.02
C HIS A 280 23.67 3.87 20.81
N GLU A 281 23.84 4.32 19.56
CA GLU A 281 24.74 5.41 19.20
C GLU A 281 24.28 6.75 19.80
N GLU A 282 22.98 7.03 19.75
CA GLU A 282 22.41 8.27 20.31
C GLU A 282 22.06 8.18 21.80
N GLY A 283 21.84 6.97 22.34
CA GLY A 283 21.36 6.73 23.70
C GLY A 283 22.39 6.97 24.81
N SER A 284 23.45 7.74 24.54
CA SER A 284 24.45 8.13 25.54
C SER A 284 23.92 9.20 26.52
N SER A 285 22.89 9.95 26.12
CA SER A 285 22.24 10.97 26.95
C SER A 285 20.87 10.49 27.44
N ALA A 286 20.60 10.67 28.73
CA ALA A 286 19.38 10.21 29.39
C ALA A 286 18.08 10.94 28.97
N VAL A 287 18.15 11.92 28.07
CA VAL A 287 16.99 12.74 27.66
C VAL A 287 16.63 12.55 26.18
N ASP A 288 17.51 11.94 25.38
CA ASP A 288 17.39 12.02 23.93
C ASP A 288 16.54 10.89 23.33
N VAL A 289 15.47 11.29 22.67
CA VAL A 289 14.52 10.40 21.95
C VAL A 289 15.00 10.25 20.51
N ALA A 290 15.41 9.05 20.13
CA ALA A 290 15.87 8.74 18.78
C ALA A 290 14.65 8.54 17.86
N GLN A 291 14.58 9.29 16.77
CA GLN A 291 13.47 9.23 15.82
C GLN A 291 13.96 9.01 14.40
N GLY A 292 13.14 8.39 13.57
CA GLY A 292 13.46 8.17 12.17
C GLY A 292 12.29 7.67 11.35
N VAL A 293 12.51 7.55 10.05
CA VAL A 293 11.49 7.18 9.07
C VAL A 293 11.52 5.68 8.80
N LEU A 294 10.33 5.11 8.63
CA LEU A 294 10.11 3.75 8.15
C LEU A 294 9.77 3.74 6.66
N LEU A 295 10.41 2.83 5.96
CA LEU A 295 10.25 2.61 4.53
C LEU A 295 9.75 1.20 4.29
N GLY A 296 8.82 1.07 3.36
CA GLY A 296 8.16 -0.20 3.13
C GLY A 296 7.08 -0.13 2.09
N LEU A 297 6.28 -1.19 2.02
CA LEU A 297 5.19 -1.31 1.07
C LEU A 297 3.98 -1.98 1.74
N VAL A 298 2.79 -1.51 1.39
CA VAL A 298 1.53 -2.10 1.85
C VAL A 298 1.15 -3.24 0.89
N ALA A 299 0.97 -4.44 1.43
CA ALA A 299 0.50 -5.61 0.68
C ALA A 299 -0.83 -6.10 1.28
N ASP A 300 -1.95 -5.82 0.61
CA ASP A 300 -3.31 -6.14 1.09
C ASP A 300 -3.57 -5.60 2.51
N THR A 301 -3.55 -6.47 3.53
CA THR A 301 -3.79 -6.14 4.95
C THR A 301 -2.52 -6.15 5.81
N ARG A 302 -1.35 -6.36 5.19
CA ARG A 302 -0.06 -6.36 5.87
C ARG A 302 0.82 -5.21 5.41
N LEU A 303 1.46 -4.54 6.36
CA LEU A 303 2.45 -3.53 6.08
C LEU A 303 3.84 -4.16 6.19
N GLU A 304 4.57 -4.23 5.08
CA GLU A 304 5.94 -4.75 5.04
C GLU A 304 6.92 -3.59 5.17
N VAL A 305 7.61 -3.51 6.30
CA VAL A 305 8.67 -2.52 6.57
C VAL A 305 10.01 -3.17 6.24
N THR A 306 10.61 -2.75 5.14
CA THR A 306 11.85 -3.33 4.59
C THR A 306 13.08 -2.54 5.02
N ASN A 307 12.95 -1.23 5.24
CA ASN A 307 14.08 -0.39 5.59
C ASN A 307 13.69 0.80 6.50
N CYS A 308 14.69 1.41 7.14
CA CYS A 308 14.53 2.64 7.91
C CYS A 308 15.80 3.48 7.85
N PHE A 309 15.67 4.78 8.10
CA PHE A 309 16.81 5.66 8.32
C PHE A 309 16.53 6.65 9.47
N PRO A 310 17.56 7.00 10.24
CA PRO A 310 17.44 7.90 11.38
C PRO A 310 17.36 9.36 10.96
N PHE A 311 16.67 10.17 11.76
CA PHE A 311 16.85 11.62 11.72
C PHE A 311 18.07 12.01 12.56
N PRO A 312 19.00 12.81 12.02
CA PRO A 312 20.14 13.32 12.78
C PRO A 312 19.70 14.36 13.82
N LYS A 313 20.41 14.41 14.96
CA LYS A 313 20.07 15.30 16.10
C LYS A 313 20.84 16.62 16.22
N ASN A 314 21.71 16.98 15.28
CA ASN A 314 22.46 18.24 15.33
C ASN A 314 21.88 19.24 14.31
N LEU A 315 21.09 20.24 14.73
CA LEU A 315 21.48 21.57 15.27
C LEU A 315 21.76 22.60 14.16
N ASP A 316 20.69 23.07 13.53
CA ASP A 316 20.52 24.44 13.05
C ASP A 316 19.00 24.70 12.97
N GLU A 317 18.52 25.89 13.34
CA GLU A 317 17.11 26.28 13.17
C GLU A 317 16.66 26.25 11.69
N ASN A 318 17.61 26.08 10.77
CA ASN A 318 17.42 25.97 9.32
C ASN A 318 17.46 24.53 8.80
N PHE A 319 17.55 23.50 9.66
CA PHE A 319 17.51 22.11 9.19
C PHE A 319 16.09 21.75 8.78
N ASP A 320 15.85 21.67 7.47
CA ASP A 320 14.59 21.24 6.91
C ASP A 320 14.55 19.70 6.87
N GLU A 321 13.77 19.12 7.79
CA GLU A 321 13.56 17.67 7.89
C GLU A 321 13.01 17.09 6.59
N GLU A 322 12.17 17.84 5.86
CA GLU A 322 11.57 17.39 4.61
C GLU A 322 12.61 17.29 3.49
N ASP A 323 13.54 18.25 3.41
CA ASP A 323 14.62 18.23 2.42
C ASP A 323 15.58 17.06 2.66
N TYR A 324 15.96 16.82 3.92
CA TYR A 324 16.77 15.67 4.29
C TYR A 324 16.07 14.36 3.93
N GLN A 325 14.78 14.26 4.25
CA GLN A 325 13.97 13.08 3.91
C GLN A 325 13.91 12.87 2.39
N MET A 326 13.67 13.93 1.61
CA MET A 326 13.62 13.86 0.15
C MET A 326 14.97 13.46 -0.47
N GLU A 327 16.08 14.03 0.02
CA GLU A 327 17.41 13.68 -0.46
C GLU A 327 17.75 12.21 -0.14
N MET A 328 17.48 11.77 1.10
CA MET A 328 17.68 10.38 1.49
C MET A 328 16.85 9.41 0.66
N MET A 329 15.57 9.74 0.40
CA MET A 329 14.70 8.94 -0.49
C MET A 329 15.26 8.87 -1.92
N ARG A 330 15.85 9.96 -2.44
CA ARG A 330 16.51 9.95 -3.76
C ARG A 330 17.74 9.05 -3.78
N HIS A 331 18.53 9.04 -2.71
CA HIS A 331 19.69 8.14 -2.60
C HIS A 331 19.27 6.68 -2.54
N LEU A 332 18.27 6.34 -1.73
CA LEU A 332 17.76 4.97 -1.63
C LEU A 332 17.16 4.48 -2.96
N ARG A 333 16.49 5.36 -3.70
CA ARG A 333 16.00 5.07 -5.04
C ARG A 333 17.12 4.73 -6.03
N LYS A 334 18.27 5.41 -5.96
CA LYS A 334 19.44 5.11 -6.82
C LYS A 334 20.03 3.72 -6.54
N VAL A 335 19.91 3.24 -5.31
CA VAL A 335 20.41 1.93 -4.87
C VAL A 335 19.37 0.81 -5.10
N ASN A 336 18.22 1.12 -5.72
CA ASN A 336 17.10 0.20 -5.92
C ASN A 336 16.55 -0.38 -4.60
N VAL A 337 16.56 0.42 -3.54
CA VAL A 337 15.92 0.09 -2.26
C VAL A 337 14.57 0.78 -2.19
N ASP A 338 13.62 0.16 -1.50
CA ASP A 338 12.30 0.75 -1.24
C ASP A 338 12.46 2.11 -0.56
N HIS A 339 11.80 3.12 -1.12
CA HIS A 339 11.88 4.51 -0.69
C HIS A 339 10.48 5.08 -0.37
N LEU A 340 9.46 4.22 -0.27
CA LEU A 340 8.11 4.62 0.07
C LEU A 340 8.01 4.78 1.58
N HIS A 341 7.61 5.97 2.02
CA HIS A 341 7.36 6.27 3.42
C HIS A 341 6.10 5.54 3.88
N VAL A 342 6.19 4.79 4.98
CA VAL A 342 5.06 4.03 5.56
C VAL A 342 4.80 4.34 7.02
N GLY A 343 5.62 5.18 7.63
CA GLY A 343 5.53 5.50 9.05
C GLY A 343 6.86 5.96 9.59
N TRP A 344 6.96 5.97 10.91
CA TRP A 344 8.14 6.45 11.62
C TRP A 344 8.36 5.59 12.87
N TYR A 345 9.55 5.69 13.44
CA TYR A 345 9.88 5.02 14.69
C TYR A 345 10.39 6.03 15.70
N GLN A 346 10.15 5.72 16.97
CA GLN A 346 10.59 6.53 18.09
C GLN A 346 11.10 5.63 19.20
N SER A 347 12.23 6.01 19.80
CA SER A 347 12.67 5.41 21.04
C SER A 347 11.91 6.01 22.23
N THR A 348 11.48 5.17 23.15
CA THR A 348 10.86 5.62 24.40
C THR A 348 11.76 5.31 25.57
N GLN A 349 11.71 6.18 26.57
CA GLN A 349 12.24 5.85 27.87
C GLN A 349 11.09 5.43 28.79
N GLN A 350 11.18 4.22 29.33
CA GLN A 350 10.32 3.76 30.42
C GLN A 350 8.81 3.71 30.09
N GLY A 351 8.44 3.73 28.80
CA GLY A 351 7.05 3.65 28.37
C GLY A 351 6.30 5.00 28.31
N ALA A 352 6.97 6.12 28.61
CA ALA A 352 6.40 7.45 28.44
C ALA A 352 6.60 7.90 26.97
N PHE A 353 5.75 7.42 26.06
CA PHE A 353 5.78 7.83 24.65
C PHE A 353 4.51 8.54 24.18
N LEU A 354 3.42 8.44 24.94
CA LEU A 354 2.13 9.02 24.60
C LEU A 354 2.14 10.51 24.94
N SER A 355 2.67 11.37 24.08
CA SER A 355 2.59 12.83 24.26
C SER A 355 1.56 13.46 23.30
N THR A 356 1.19 14.71 23.56
CA THR A 356 0.37 15.50 22.63
C THR A 356 1.11 15.71 21.31
N GLN A 357 2.41 16.00 21.37
CA GLN A 357 3.29 16.10 20.18
C GLN A 357 3.30 14.79 19.38
N PHE A 358 3.40 13.64 20.06
CA PHE A 358 3.34 12.33 19.42
C PHE A 358 2.04 12.12 18.65
N LEU A 359 0.91 12.54 19.23
CA LEU A 359 -0.40 12.48 18.56
C LEU A 359 -0.47 13.38 17.34
N GLU A 360 0.03 14.62 17.43
CA GLU A 360 0.05 15.57 16.32
C GLU A 360 0.93 15.07 15.17
N SER A 361 2.12 14.54 15.47
CA SER A 361 2.99 13.92 14.47
C SER A 361 2.30 12.73 13.82
N GLN A 362 1.73 11.81 14.61
CA GLN A 362 1.04 10.64 14.08
C GLN A 362 -0.18 11.03 13.24
N PHE A 363 -0.94 12.04 13.65
CA PHE A 363 -2.07 12.57 12.90
C PHE A 363 -1.63 13.16 11.55
N THR A 364 -0.53 13.90 11.53
CA THR A 364 0.05 14.48 10.31
C THR A 364 0.47 13.39 9.33
N TYR A 365 1.19 12.38 9.80
CA TYR A 365 1.58 11.23 8.98
C TYR A 365 0.39 10.39 8.51
N GLN A 366 -0.63 10.22 9.36
CA GLN A 366 -1.82 9.43 9.00
C GLN A 366 -2.80 10.19 8.08
N THR A 367 -2.70 11.52 8.05
CA THR A 367 -3.43 12.38 7.10
C THR A 367 -2.77 12.39 5.72
N SER A 368 -1.44 12.36 5.66
CA SER A 368 -0.71 12.26 4.39
C SER A 368 -0.73 10.84 3.82
N ILE A 369 -0.64 9.83 4.68
CA ILE A 369 -0.64 8.40 4.31
C ILE A 369 -1.61 7.66 5.23
N GLU A 370 -2.72 7.16 4.68
CA GLU A 370 -3.76 6.50 5.47
C GLU A 370 -3.23 5.30 6.25
N GLU A 371 -2.26 4.58 5.68
CA GLU A 371 -1.64 3.36 6.22
C GLU A 371 -0.46 3.60 7.19
N SER A 372 -0.25 4.84 7.66
CA SER A 372 0.86 5.17 8.55
C SER A 372 0.83 4.42 9.89
N VAL A 373 1.97 3.85 10.30
CA VAL A 373 2.17 3.22 11.61
C VAL A 373 3.36 3.82 12.34
N VAL A 374 3.36 3.70 13.67
CA VAL A 374 4.49 4.10 14.50
C VAL A 374 5.08 2.92 15.25
N LEU A 375 6.40 2.74 15.15
CA LEU A 375 7.14 1.74 15.90
C LEU A 375 7.79 2.36 17.14
N ILE A 376 7.43 1.84 18.30
CA ILE A 376 7.96 2.26 19.59
C ILE A 376 8.98 1.22 20.08
N TYR A 377 10.21 1.66 20.26
CA TYR A 377 11.31 0.83 20.75
C TYR A 377 11.76 1.27 22.14
N ASP A 378 11.85 0.34 23.08
CA ASP A 378 12.36 0.60 24.44
C ASP A 378 13.76 -0.03 24.62
N PRO A 379 14.83 0.79 24.66
CA PRO A 379 16.18 0.29 24.81
C PRO A 379 16.46 -0.24 26.22
N LEU A 380 15.79 0.26 27.26
CA LEU A 380 16.04 -0.15 28.65
C LEU A 380 15.50 -1.56 28.89
N LYS A 381 14.33 -1.89 28.33
CA LYS A 381 13.79 -3.27 28.37
C LYS A 381 14.60 -4.21 27.51
N THR A 382 15.06 -3.77 26.34
CA THR A 382 15.87 -4.59 25.43
C THR A 382 17.23 -4.94 26.02
N LYS A 383 17.88 -4.01 26.74
CA LYS A 383 19.11 -4.29 27.53
C LYS A 383 18.93 -5.37 28.62
N ARG A 384 17.70 -5.74 28.95
CA ARG A 384 17.39 -6.80 29.93
C ARG A 384 17.09 -8.14 29.26
N GLY A 385 17.27 -8.25 27.95
CA GLY A 385 17.08 -9.49 27.20
C GLY A 385 15.69 -9.69 26.60
N PHE A 386 14.74 -8.76 26.80
CA PHE A 386 13.44 -8.80 26.13
C PHE A 386 13.35 -7.70 25.08
N LEU A 387 13.33 -8.09 23.80
CA LEU A 387 13.08 -7.15 22.71
C LEU A 387 11.69 -6.52 22.90
N HIS A 388 11.66 -5.22 23.15
CA HIS A 388 10.42 -4.47 23.32
C HIS A 388 10.24 -3.52 22.14
N LEU A 389 9.53 -4.01 21.13
CA LEU A 389 9.16 -3.28 19.93
C LEU A 389 7.66 -3.45 19.71
N LYS A 390 6.92 -2.33 19.70
CA LYS A 390 5.47 -2.33 19.52
C LYS A 390 5.06 -1.42 18.37
N ALA A 391 4.05 -1.83 17.62
CA ALA A 391 3.46 -1.02 16.56
C ALA A 391 2.12 -0.44 17.03
N TYR A 392 1.97 0.88 16.92
CA TYR A 392 0.71 1.56 17.19
C TYR A 392 0.20 2.28 15.96
N ARG A 393 -1.11 2.48 15.92
CA ARG A 393 -1.80 3.30 14.93
C ARG A 393 -2.94 4.06 15.62
N LEU A 394 -3.26 5.26 15.13
CA LEU A 394 -4.40 6.02 15.61
C LEU A 394 -5.69 5.43 15.03
N THR A 395 -6.73 5.30 15.85
CA THR A 395 -8.02 4.80 15.37
C THR A 395 -8.68 5.79 14.41
N PRO A 396 -9.48 5.33 13.42
CA PRO A 396 -10.15 6.22 12.48
C PRO A 396 -11.06 7.26 13.16
N GLN A 397 -11.66 6.91 14.30
CA GLN A 397 -12.48 7.81 15.12
C GLN A 397 -11.65 8.95 15.71
N ALA A 398 -10.45 8.64 16.19
CA ALA A 398 -9.52 9.64 16.71
C ALA A 398 -8.97 10.53 15.58
N VAL A 399 -8.70 9.98 14.39
CA VAL A 399 -8.33 10.79 13.21
C VAL A 399 -9.44 11.76 12.83
N ALA A 400 -10.71 11.32 12.84
CA ALA A 400 -11.85 12.20 12.53
C ALA A 400 -11.96 13.35 13.54
N LEU A 401 -11.79 13.07 14.84
CA LEU A 401 -11.84 14.09 15.88
C LEU A 401 -10.73 15.14 15.72
N TYR A 402 -9.52 14.71 15.37
CA TYR A 402 -8.41 15.62 15.09
C TYR A 402 -8.60 16.44 13.81
N LYS A 403 -9.27 15.90 12.78
CA LYS A 403 -9.61 16.68 11.57
C LYS A 403 -10.55 17.84 11.86
N ASP A 404 -11.52 17.63 12.76
CA ASP A 404 -12.50 18.64 13.13
C ASP A 404 -11.96 19.65 14.16
N ASN A 405 -10.78 19.37 14.76
CA ASN A 405 -10.16 20.14 15.85
C ASN A 405 -11.10 20.42 17.03
N ASP A 406 -12.16 19.62 17.19
CA ASP A 406 -13.17 19.79 18.22
C ASP A 406 -12.99 18.74 19.33
N PHE A 407 -12.18 19.10 20.33
CA PHE A 407 -11.97 18.33 21.56
C PHE A 407 -13.05 18.60 22.62
N GLY A 408 -14.25 19.02 22.20
CA GLY A 408 -15.41 19.23 23.05
C GLY A 408 -15.80 17.99 23.85
N ALA A 409 -16.33 18.20 25.06
CA ALA A 409 -16.82 17.10 25.89
C ALA A 409 -18.00 16.35 25.25
N ASP A 410 -18.71 16.98 24.33
CA ASP A 410 -19.87 16.41 23.65
C ASP A 410 -19.46 15.58 22.42
N THR A 411 -18.44 16.00 21.67
CA THR A 411 -17.87 15.21 20.55
C THR A 411 -17.20 13.93 21.03
N ILE A 412 -16.46 13.98 22.14
CA ILE A 412 -15.86 12.79 22.76
C ILE A 412 -16.94 11.80 23.20
N LYS A 413 -18.09 12.28 23.71
CA LYS A 413 -19.22 11.43 24.09
C LYS A 413 -19.92 10.82 22.89
N THR A 414 -20.15 11.59 21.82
CA THR A 414 -20.81 11.07 20.60
C THR A 414 -19.97 10.02 19.91
N HIS A 415 -18.64 10.16 19.95
CA HIS A 415 -17.72 9.18 19.36
C HIS A 415 -17.33 8.04 20.30
N HIS A 416 -17.79 8.04 21.56
CA HIS A 416 -17.42 7.06 22.59
C HIS A 416 -15.91 6.85 22.74
N LEU A 417 -15.13 7.93 22.57
CA LEU A 417 -13.68 7.86 22.66
C LEU A 417 -13.23 7.71 24.11
N SER A 418 -12.45 6.66 24.38
CA SER A 418 -11.77 6.41 25.64
C SER A 418 -10.25 6.40 25.42
N PHE A 419 -9.49 6.39 26.52
CA PHE A 419 -8.03 6.25 26.46
C PHE A 419 -7.60 4.92 25.81
N GLU A 420 -8.44 3.88 25.85
CA GLU A 420 -8.19 2.58 25.23
C GLU A 420 -8.50 2.57 23.73
N SER A 421 -9.51 3.33 23.30
CA SER A 421 -9.91 3.41 21.89
C SER A 421 -9.11 4.43 21.09
N LEU A 422 -8.23 5.20 21.73
CA LEU A 422 -7.41 6.21 21.06
C LEU A 422 -6.34 5.56 20.16
N TYR A 423 -5.69 4.52 20.68
CA TYR A 423 -4.63 3.79 19.98
C TYR A 423 -5.01 2.34 19.76
N GLN A 424 -4.67 1.83 18.58
CA GLN A 424 -4.75 0.41 18.27
C GLN A 424 -3.32 -0.15 18.22
N GLU A 425 -3.03 -1.15 19.07
CA GLU A 425 -1.80 -1.93 18.96
C GLU A 425 -1.96 -2.91 17.79
N ILE A 426 -1.08 -2.83 16.80
CA ILE A 426 -1.06 -3.72 15.65
C ILE A 426 -0.07 -4.85 15.92
N ARG A 427 -0.43 -6.07 15.52
CA ARG A 427 0.46 -7.22 15.67
C ARG A 427 1.73 -7.02 14.84
N LEU A 428 2.88 -7.13 15.49
CA LEU A 428 4.19 -7.07 14.85
C LEU A 428 4.76 -8.48 14.63
N VAL A 429 5.22 -8.77 13.42
CA VAL A 429 5.91 -10.02 13.07
C VAL A 429 7.24 -9.70 12.42
N ILE A 430 8.31 -10.30 12.94
CA ILE A 430 9.65 -10.17 12.34
C ILE A 430 9.77 -11.22 11.24
N HIS A 431 10.11 -10.77 10.04
CA HIS A 431 10.37 -11.64 8.89
C HIS A 431 11.84 -11.49 8.45
N ASN A 432 12.43 -12.61 8.04
CA ASN A 432 13.79 -12.63 7.52
C ASN A 432 13.86 -13.45 6.23
N SER A 433 14.66 -12.98 5.28
CA SER A 433 15.06 -13.73 4.09
C SER A 433 15.86 -14.98 4.47
N HIS A 434 15.76 -16.04 3.66
CA HIS A 434 16.57 -17.25 3.82
C HIS A 434 18.08 -16.99 3.86
N LEU A 435 18.56 -15.96 3.14
CA LEU A 435 19.96 -15.57 3.18
C LEU A 435 20.35 -14.97 4.53
N VAL A 436 19.48 -14.14 5.11
CA VAL A 436 19.69 -13.59 6.46
C VAL A 436 19.67 -14.70 7.50
N ASN A 437 18.80 -15.70 7.35
CA ASN A 437 18.78 -16.85 8.25
C ASN A 437 20.08 -17.66 8.18
N ALA A 438 20.66 -17.86 6.98
CA ALA A 438 21.96 -18.51 6.84
C ALA A 438 23.08 -17.71 7.52
N LEU A 439 23.09 -16.39 7.34
CA LEU A 439 24.03 -15.48 8.02
C LEU A 439 23.85 -15.53 9.55
N LEU A 440 22.62 -15.57 10.05
CA LEU A 440 22.35 -15.68 11.48
C LEU A 440 22.84 -17.01 12.05
N CYS A 441 22.77 -18.11 11.30
CA CYS A 441 23.35 -19.39 11.70
C CYS A 441 24.88 -19.28 11.83
N GLU A 442 25.57 -18.69 10.85
CA GLU A 442 27.02 -18.48 10.91
C GLU A 442 27.41 -17.57 12.09
N LEU A 443 26.70 -16.46 12.28
CA LEU A 443 26.92 -15.55 13.41
C LEU A 443 26.67 -16.23 14.76
N SER A 444 25.70 -17.13 14.85
CA SER A 444 25.41 -17.86 16.09
C SER A 444 26.54 -18.78 16.54
N GLU A 445 27.38 -19.26 15.61
CA GLU A 445 28.59 -20.03 15.93
C GLU A 445 29.74 -19.13 16.41
N MET A 446 29.74 -17.86 16.00
CA MET A 446 30.76 -16.87 16.38
C MET A 446 30.47 -16.18 17.72
N VAL A 447 29.19 -16.06 18.10
CA VAL A 447 28.76 -15.41 19.34
C VAL A 447 28.98 -16.35 20.53
N ALA A 448 29.55 -15.82 21.61
CA ALA A 448 29.81 -16.62 22.80
C ALA A 448 28.49 -17.00 23.51
N PRO A 449 28.37 -18.24 24.04
CA PRO A 449 27.10 -18.80 24.52
C PRO A 449 26.48 -18.08 25.73
N TYR A 450 27.22 -17.19 26.40
CA TYR A 450 26.77 -16.41 27.56
C TYR A 450 26.14 -15.06 27.19
N GLU A 451 26.36 -14.56 25.97
CA GLU A 451 25.73 -13.33 25.49
C GLU A 451 24.23 -13.57 25.27
N GLY A 452 23.39 -12.83 26.00
CA GLY A 452 21.93 -13.00 25.99
C GLY A 452 21.33 -13.59 27.27
N SER A 453 22.14 -14.02 28.26
CA SER A 453 21.64 -14.51 29.57
C SER A 453 21.07 -13.41 30.50
N GLN A 454 21.10 -12.15 30.06
CA GLN A 454 20.64 -10.98 30.82
C GLN A 454 19.13 -11.04 31.18
N TYR A 455 18.34 -11.85 30.47
CA TYR A 455 16.93 -12.07 30.83
C TYR A 455 16.75 -12.74 32.20
N LEU A 456 17.76 -13.43 32.73
CA LEU A 456 17.72 -14.06 34.06
C LEU A 456 18.23 -13.15 35.18
N ASP A 457 18.59 -11.89 34.88
CA ASP A 457 19.06 -10.97 35.90
C ASP A 457 17.95 -10.66 36.93
N LEU A 458 18.29 -10.83 38.20
CA LEU A 458 17.46 -10.56 39.38
C LEU A 458 17.63 -9.10 39.87
N GLY A 459 18.73 -8.44 39.52
CA GLY A 459 19.12 -7.09 39.97
C GLY A 459 18.30 -5.98 39.32
N THR A 460 17.02 -5.84 39.69
CA THR A 460 16.09 -5.01 38.91
C THR A 460 15.44 -3.83 39.66
N ALA A 461 15.83 -3.59 40.92
CA ALA A 461 15.23 -2.59 41.80
C ALA A 461 15.26 -1.15 41.24
N SER A 462 16.35 -0.74 40.58
CA SER A 462 16.52 0.63 40.08
C SER A 462 15.55 1.02 38.96
N VAL A 463 15.03 0.05 38.20
CA VAL A 463 14.05 0.35 37.13
C VAL A 463 12.63 0.34 37.66
N LEU A 464 12.33 -0.50 38.66
CA LEU A 464 11.06 -0.40 39.36
C LEU A 464 10.93 0.97 40.04
N GLU A 465 11.99 1.42 40.71
CA GLU A 465 12.03 2.76 41.33
C GLU A 465 11.79 3.86 40.29
N LYS A 466 12.47 3.80 39.13
CA LYS A 466 12.28 4.79 38.05
C LYS A 466 10.86 4.77 37.47
N HIS A 467 10.29 3.59 37.21
CA HIS A 467 8.90 3.48 36.75
C HIS A 467 7.90 4.01 37.77
N LEU A 468 8.11 3.73 39.07
CA LEU A 468 7.25 4.26 40.14
C LEU A 468 7.39 5.77 40.29
N ARG A 469 8.59 6.31 40.10
CA ARG A 469 8.82 7.76 40.11
C ARG A 469 8.10 8.44 38.94
N SER A 470 8.27 7.93 37.72
CA SER A 470 7.54 8.45 36.54
C SER A 470 6.03 8.31 36.68
N LEU A 471 5.53 7.23 37.27
CA LEU A 471 4.11 7.06 37.58
C LEU A 471 3.62 8.12 38.59
N THR A 472 4.43 8.43 39.60
CA THR A 472 4.11 9.45 40.62
C THR A 472 4.00 10.82 39.97
N ASP A 473 4.97 11.17 39.11
CA ASP A 473 4.97 12.45 38.38
C ASP A 473 3.71 12.58 37.50
N ASN A 474 3.35 11.54 36.72
CA ASN A 474 2.14 11.55 35.88
C ASN A 474 0.84 11.63 36.68
N VAL A 475 0.79 10.98 37.85
CA VAL A 475 -0.37 11.05 38.75
C VAL A 475 -0.50 12.46 39.35
N ASP A 476 0.61 13.09 39.71
CA ASP A 476 0.61 14.47 40.20
C ASP A 476 0.14 15.45 39.11
N GLU A 477 0.55 15.29 37.86
CA GLU A 477 0.03 16.06 36.72
C GLU A 477 -1.48 15.86 36.53
N LEU A 478 -1.96 14.62 36.58
CA LEU A 478 -3.39 14.32 36.49
C LEU A 478 -4.19 14.95 37.65
N LEU A 479 -3.62 14.99 38.86
CA LEU A 479 -4.21 15.67 40.01
C LEU A 479 -4.29 17.18 39.81
N GLN A 480 -3.27 17.81 39.22
CA GLN A 480 -3.31 19.23 38.87
C GLN A 480 -4.43 19.53 37.88
N ASP A 481 -4.61 18.73 36.84
CA ASP A 481 -5.70 18.90 35.86
C ASP A 481 -7.08 18.65 36.47
N THR A 482 -7.19 17.64 37.34
CA THR A 482 -8.42 17.39 38.11
C THR A 482 -8.77 18.61 38.97
N ASN A 483 -7.77 19.27 39.58
CA ASN A 483 -7.98 20.50 40.34
C ASN A 483 -8.42 21.67 39.45
N LYS A 484 -7.84 21.85 38.26
CA LYS A 484 -8.30 22.85 37.27
C LYS A 484 -9.77 22.61 36.91
N PHE A 485 -10.15 21.35 36.66
CA PHE A 485 -11.53 20.97 36.37
C PHE A 485 -12.49 21.23 37.54
N ASN A 486 -12.08 20.93 38.77
CA ASN A 486 -12.86 21.23 39.97
C ASN A 486 -13.10 22.74 40.14
N ILE A 487 -12.10 23.57 39.86
CA ILE A 487 -12.24 25.04 39.88
C ILE A 487 -13.24 25.49 38.80
N TYR A 488 -13.10 24.98 37.57
CA TYR A 488 -14.03 25.25 36.49
C TYR A 488 -15.48 24.87 36.87
N GLN A 489 -15.70 23.68 37.43
CA GLN A 489 -17.03 23.25 37.86
C GLN A 489 -17.62 24.18 38.91
N ARG A 490 -16.83 24.64 39.89
CA ARG A 490 -17.27 25.62 40.89
C ARG A 490 -17.66 26.95 40.26
N GLN A 491 -16.89 27.43 39.26
CA GLN A 491 -17.20 28.66 38.54
C GLN A 491 -18.49 28.53 37.71
N VAL A 492 -18.71 27.41 37.02
CA VAL A 492 -19.94 27.14 36.26
C VAL A 492 -21.16 27.11 37.16
N VAL A 493 -21.07 26.42 38.31
CA VAL A 493 -22.18 26.36 39.28
C VAL A 493 -22.49 27.75 39.82
N LYS A 494 -21.46 28.54 40.17
CA LYS A 494 -21.63 29.93 40.63
C LYS A 494 -22.30 30.79 39.56
N GLN A 495 -21.84 30.70 38.31
CA GLN A 495 -22.42 31.46 37.20
C GLN A 495 -23.86 31.04 36.90
N GLN A 496 -24.19 29.75 36.97
CA GLN A 496 -25.56 29.25 36.82
C GLN A 496 -26.47 29.78 37.93
N GLN A 497 -26.01 29.82 39.18
CA GLN A 497 -26.75 30.39 40.29
C GLN A 497 -26.98 31.91 40.12
N GLU A 498 -25.96 32.66 39.68
CA GLU A 498 -26.08 34.09 39.37
C GLU A 498 -27.05 34.33 38.22
N LYS A 499 -26.99 33.51 37.15
CA LYS A 499 -27.92 33.54 36.02
C LYS A 499 -29.35 33.26 36.47
N GLN A 500 -29.58 32.24 37.31
CA GLN A 500 -30.91 31.95 37.86
C GLN A 500 -31.44 33.09 38.73
N LYS A 501 -30.61 33.66 39.61
CA LYS A 501 -30.98 34.84 40.42
C LYS A 501 -31.32 36.05 39.55
N TYR A 502 -30.57 36.28 38.48
CA TYR A 502 -30.82 37.37 37.53
C TYR A 502 -32.16 37.16 36.80
N ILE A 503 -32.42 35.96 36.28
CA ILE A 503 -33.68 35.61 35.62
C ILE A 503 -34.86 35.74 36.60
N GLN A 504 -34.73 35.27 37.84
CA GLN A 504 -35.77 35.41 38.86
C GLN A 504 -36.07 36.87 39.18
N LYS A 505 -35.05 37.72 39.36
CA LYS A 505 -35.24 39.16 39.58
C LYS A 505 -35.95 39.82 38.39
N ARG A 506 -35.55 39.50 37.17
CA ARG A 506 -36.18 40.00 35.94
C ARG A 506 -37.63 39.55 35.81
N ASN A 507 -37.94 38.29 36.12
CA ASN A 507 -39.32 37.77 36.08
C ASN A 507 -40.21 38.45 37.12
N LEU A 508 -39.69 38.71 38.33
CA LEU A 508 -40.41 39.46 39.37
C LEU A 508 -40.65 40.91 38.94
N GLU A 509 -39.67 41.56 38.31
CA GLU A 509 -39.81 42.93 37.81
C GLU A 509 -40.80 43.02 36.65
N ASN A 510 -40.75 42.09 35.70
CA ASN A 510 -41.69 42.00 34.58
C ASN A 510 -43.12 41.74 35.07
N ASN A 511 -43.32 40.82 36.03
CA ASN A 511 -44.63 40.59 36.65
C ASN A 511 -45.17 41.85 37.36
N ALA A 512 -44.31 42.60 38.05
CA ALA A 512 -44.69 43.85 38.71
C ALA A 512 -45.00 44.99 37.73
N ARG A 513 -44.36 45.03 36.56
CA ARG A 513 -44.70 45.99 35.47
C ARG A 513 -46.01 45.61 34.77
N GLN A 514 -46.25 44.33 34.59
CA GLN A 514 -47.50 43.81 34.01
C GLN A 514 -48.70 44.09 34.92
N ALA A 515 -48.55 43.99 36.24
CA ALA A 515 -49.55 44.42 37.22
C ALA A 515 -49.82 45.93 37.21
N ARG A 516 -48.88 46.75 36.72
CA ARG A 516 -49.00 48.21 36.57
C ARG A 516 -49.45 48.65 35.17
N GLY A 517 -49.64 47.72 34.23
CA GLY A 517 -50.09 48.01 32.86
C GLY A 517 -49.01 48.58 31.93
N GLU A 518 -47.73 48.51 32.31
CA GLU A 518 -46.60 48.96 31.47
C GLU A 518 -46.04 47.81 30.61
N PRO A 519 -45.50 48.10 29.41
CA PRO A 519 -44.90 47.07 28.56
C PRO A 519 -43.66 46.42 29.24
N PRO A 520 -43.49 45.10 29.13
CA PRO A 520 -42.37 44.38 29.73
C PRO A 520 -41.03 44.82 29.12
N LEU A 521 -39.95 44.72 29.91
CA LEU A 521 -38.60 45.04 29.43
C LEU A 521 -38.19 44.09 28.28
N PRO A 522 -37.43 44.56 27.27
CA PRO A 522 -36.97 43.73 26.16
C PRO A 522 -36.15 42.54 26.65
N GLU A 523 -36.34 41.37 26.04
CA GLU A 523 -35.51 40.18 26.27
C GLU A 523 -34.13 40.40 25.65
N GLU A 524 -33.23 41.09 26.35
CA GLU A 524 -31.81 41.01 26.02
C GLU A 524 -31.34 39.58 26.28
N ASP A 525 -30.77 38.96 25.25
CA ASP A 525 -30.24 37.59 25.31
C ASP A 525 -29.33 37.43 26.54
N VAL A 526 -29.76 36.62 27.50
CA VAL A 526 -29.03 36.35 28.76
C VAL A 526 -27.61 35.83 28.50
N THR A 527 -27.35 35.30 27.30
CA THR A 527 -26.04 34.88 26.78
C THR A 527 -25.07 36.03 26.49
N LYS A 528 -25.55 37.26 26.24
CA LYS A 528 -24.67 38.44 26.10
C LYS A 528 -24.15 38.95 27.45
N VAL A 529 -24.97 38.83 28.51
CA VAL A 529 -24.62 39.28 29.87
C VAL A 529 -23.74 38.24 30.58
N PHE A 530 -24.05 36.95 30.42
CA PHE A 530 -23.29 35.85 31.02
C PHE A 530 -22.59 35.03 29.94
N LYS A 531 -21.35 35.40 29.59
CA LYS A 531 -20.52 34.64 28.65
C LYS A 531 -20.23 33.25 29.21
N PRO A 532 -20.42 32.17 28.43
CA PRO A 532 -20.07 30.82 28.85
C PRO A 532 -18.58 30.75 29.26
N ILE A 533 -18.30 30.15 30.41
CA ILE A 533 -16.92 29.88 30.83
C ILE A 533 -16.36 28.79 29.89
N PRO A 534 -15.17 29.00 29.27
CA PRO A 534 -14.57 28.02 28.37
C PRO A 534 -14.29 26.73 29.13
N VAL A 535 -14.62 25.60 28.49
CA VAL A 535 -14.37 24.27 29.06
C VAL A 535 -12.87 23.98 28.95
N PRO A 536 -12.21 23.49 30.01
CA PRO A 536 -10.83 23.00 29.89
C PRO A 536 -10.74 21.87 28.84
N PRO A 537 -9.68 21.84 28.03
CA PRO A 537 -9.48 20.78 27.05
C PRO A 537 -9.35 19.42 27.74
N ARG A 538 -9.96 18.38 27.17
CA ARG A 538 -9.97 17.01 27.74
C ARG A 538 -8.91 16.07 27.15
N LEU A 539 -8.19 16.54 26.12
CA LEU A 539 -7.19 15.73 25.43
C LEU A 539 -6.01 15.38 26.35
N GLU A 540 -5.40 16.39 26.99
CA GLU A 540 -4.27 16.21 27.92
C GLU A 540 -4.55 15.16 29.01
N PRO A 541 -5.63 15.27 29.81
CA PRO A 541 -5.92 14.26 30.84
C PRO A 541 -6.27 12.88 30.26
N MET A 542 -6.78 12.79 29.02
CA MET A 542 -6.99 11.50 28.35
C MET A 542 -5.66 10.83 27.99
N VAL A 543 -4.69 11.60 27.50
CA VAL A 543 -3.33 11.13 27.19
C VAL A 543 -2.59 10.71 28.46
N LEU A 544 -2.66 11.53 29.52
CA LEU A 544 -2.07 11.20 30.83
C LEU A 544 -2.67 9.92 31.42
N SER A 545 -3.98 9.73 31.31
CA SER A 545 -4.64 8.50 31.75
C SER A 545 -4.14 7.27 30.97
N ALA A 546 -3.91 7.41 29.65
CA ALA A 546 -3.33 6.37 28.82
C ALA A 546 -1.89 6.03 29.23
N GLN A 547 -1.07 7.04 29.53
CA GLN A 547 0.29 6.84 30.05
C GLN A 547 0.29 6.08 31.37
N ILE A 548 -0.56 6.48 32.32
CA ILE A 548 -0.71 5.81 33.62
C ILE A 548 -1.10 4.35 33.43
N ALA A 549 -2.08 4.06 32.57
CA ALA A 549 -2.48 2.70 32.25
C ALA A 549 -1.32 1.87 31.66
N ALA A 550 -0.55 2.45 30.73
CA ALA A 550 0.62 1.81 30.15
C ALA A 550 1.71 1.51 31.19
N HIS A 551 1.99 2.44 32.10
CA HIS A 551 2.93 2.22 33.19
C HIS A 551 2.45 1.13 34.15
N CYS A 552 1.18 1.11 34.53
CA CYS A 552 0.59 0.07 35.37
C CYS A 552 0.72 -1.32 34.73
N GLN A 553 0.43 -1.45 33.43
CA GLN A 553 0.62 -2.71 32.69
C GLN A 553 2.08 -3.14 32.67
N GLN A 554 3.01 -2.21 32.45
CA GLN A 554 4.45 -2.51 32.42
C GLN A 554 4.99 -2.94 33.78
N VAL A 555 4.57 -2.26 34.86
CA VAL A 555 4.93 -2.63 36.23
C VAL A 555 4.38 -4.02 36.57
N SER A 556 3.12 -4.30 36.21
CA SER A 556 2.51 -5.63 36.42
C SER A 556 3.27 -6.74 35.67
N LEU A 557 3.60 -6.50 34.40
CA LEU A 557 4.39 -7.45 33.60
C LEU A 557 5.78 -7.66 34.20
N PHE A 558 6.44 -6.58 34.60
CA PHE A 558 7.76 -6.61 35.22
C PHE A 558 7.74 -7.39 36.56
N CYS A 559 6.76 -7.16 37.42
CA CYS A 559 6.60 -7.91 38.67
C CYS A 559 6.35 -9.40 38.40
N SER A 560 5.52 -9.73 37.41
CA SER A 560 5.25 -11.13 37.03
C SER A 560 6.52 -11.83 36.54
N GLN A 561 7.32 -11.16 35.72
CA GLN A 561 8.61 -11.67 35.26
C GLN A 561 9.61 -11.83 36.41
N ALA A 562 9.72 -10.83 37.29
CA ALA A 562 10.62 -10.89 38.45
C ALA A 562 10.26 -12.04 39.40
N LEU A 563 8.97 -12.25 39.68
CA LEU A 563 8.49 -13.39 40.47
C LEU A 563 8.83 -14.72 39.79
N GLY A 564 8.63 -14.84 38.47
CA GLY A 564 9.03 -16.04 37.73
C GLY A 564 10.53 -16.35 37.86
N LYS A 565 11.39 -15.32 37.78
CA LYS A 565 12.83 -15.48 37.99
C LYS A 565 13.18 -15.91 39.41
N LEU A 566 12.49 -15.37 40.42
CA LEU A 566 12.68 -15.75 41.81
C LEU A 566 12.31 -17.22 42.05
N PHE A 567 11.17 -17.68 41.52
CA PHE A 567 10.78 -19.09 41.62
C PHE A 567 11.76 -20.04 40.89
N LEU A 568 12.28 -19.62 39.73
CA LEU A 568 13.33 -20.38 39.04
C LEU A 568 14.61 -20.43 39.87
N SER A 569 14.99 -19.32 40.51
CA SER A 569 16.16 -19.27 41.40
C SER A 569 15.98 -20.15 42.63
N GLU A 570 14.79 -20.16 43.23
CA GLU A 570 14.44 -21.04 44.35
C GLU A 570 14.58 -22.52 43.96
N ALA A 571 14.02 -22.90 42.81
CA ALA A 571 14.12 -24.27 42.28
C ALA A 571 15.58 -24.69 42.02
N LEU A 572 16.45 -23.76 41.60
CA LEU A 572 17.89 -24.00 41.44
C LEU A 572 18.64 -24.13 42.77
N GLN A 573 18.15 -23.50 43.84
CA GLN A 573 18.75 -23.55 45.18
C GLN A 573 18.33 -24.77 46.00
N GLN A 574 17.10 -25.29 45.81
CA GLN A 574 16.56 -26.45 46.53
C GLN A 574 17.43 -27.74 46.48
N PRO A 575 18.17 -28.07 45.41
CA PRO A 575 19.08 -29.23 45.39
C PRO A 575 20.33 -29.06 46.29
N GLN A 576 20.76 -27.83 46.58
CA GLN A 576 21.98 -27.58 47.36
C GLN A 576 21.78 -27.73 48.87
N SER A 577 20.54 -27.60 49.37
CA SER A 577 20.23 -27.80 50.79
C SER A 577 20.11 -29.28 51.18
N GLN A 578 19.84 -30.19 50.23
CA GLN A 578 19.81 -31.64 50.50
C GLN A 578 21.20 -32.30 50.42
N SER A 579 22.10 -31.82 49.56
CA SER A 579 23.45 -32.38 49.41
C SER A 579 24.41 -31.97 50.54
N SER A 580 24.14 -30.85 51.22
CA SER A 580 24.95 -30.38 52.36
C SER A 580 24.61 -31.08 53.69
N GLN A 581 23.53 -31.88 53.77
CA GLN A 581 23.20 -32.70 54.94
C GLN A 581 23.76 -34.13 54.90
N GLN A 582 24.38 -34.56 53.79
CA GLN A 582 25.01 -35.88 53.65
C GLN A 582 26.55 -35.80 53.64
N GLN A 583 27.14 -35.32 54.74
CA GLN A 583 28.50 -35.72 55.13
C GLN A 583 28.40 -36.45 56.48
N PRO A 584 28.50 -37.79 56.53
CA PRO A 584 28.54 -38.48 57.80
C PRO A 584 29.90 -38.23 58.45
N ALA A 585 29.86 -37.68 59.65
CA ALA A 585 30.99 -37.56 60.55
C ALA A 585 31.59 -38.95 60.83
N LEU A 586 32.70 -39.27 60.18
CA LEU A 586 33.60 -40.35 60.61
C LEU A 586 34.37 -39.86 61.85
N LYS A 587 33.74 -39.95 63.03
CA LYS A 587 34.42 -40.05 64.32
C LYS A 587 34.14 -41.44 64.89
N GLY A 588 35.22 -42.14 65.19
CA GLY A 588 35.24 -43.57 65.46
C GLY A 588 34.54 -44.02 66.74
N SER A 589 34.29 -45.32 66.78
CA SER A 589 34.29 -46.09 68.03
C SER A 589 35.01 -47.41 67.76
N SER A 590 35.93 -47.72 68.66
CA SER A 590 36.73 -48.94 68.73
C SER A 590 35.99 -50.03 69.53
N SER A 591 36.47 -51.28 69.39
CA SER A 591 36.14 -52.49 70.18
C SER A 591 34.80 -53.19 69.83
N LYS A 592 34.68 -54.53 69.68
CA LYS A 592 35.47 -55.68 70.16
C LYS A 592 35.12 -56.97 69.37
N ALA A 593 36.12 -57.84 69.21
CA ALA A 593 36.12 -59.33 69.19
C ALA A 593 34.93 -60.12 68.58
N ALA A 594 35.19 -60.89 67.51
CA ALA A 594 35.50 -62.33 67.54
C ALA A 594 36.05 -62.76 66.18
#